data_AF-A0AA42B2M9-F1
#
_entry.id   AF-A0AA42B2M9-F1
#
_cell.length_a   1.000
_cell.length_b   1.000
_cell.length_c   1.000
_cell.angle_alpha   90.00
_cell.angle_beta   90.00
_cell.angle_gamma   90.00
#
_symmetry.space_group_name_H-M   'P 1'
#
loop_
_entity.id
_entity.type
_entity.pdbx_description
1 polymer ?
#
loop_
_entity_poly.entity_id
_entity_poly.type
_entity_poly.pdbx_seq_one_letter_code
_entity_poly.pdbx_strand_id
1 'polypeptide(L)'
;MASRSFFSTIFFLVMIMAIASMVVNARCLLDNTGGLTLLGDKNTGGTNLLGDNNTGGINVLGSGNTAGVSVAGSSNTGGTNLLGGTNTGGVNLLGGTNTGGINVVGDNNTGGVNLLGDNKNTGGVNALVDNNSGGINVPKV
;
A
#
# COMPACT_ATOMS: atom_id res chain seq x y z
N MET A 1 59.71 5.43 -0.84
CA MET A 1 58.51 6.10 -1.39
C MET A 1 57.28 5.16 -1.44
N ALA A 2 57.45 3.84 -1.56
CA ALA A 2 56.36 2.86 -1.64
C ALA A 2 55.54 2.65 -0.35
N SER A 3 56.12 2.84 0.85
CA SER A 3 55.39 2.65 2.12
C SER A 3 54.30 3.70 2.36
N ARG A 4 54.53 4.94 1.93
CA ARG A 4 53.55 6.04 2.06
C ARG A 4 52.31 5.82 1.19
N SER A 5 52.46 5.23 0.00
CA SER A 5 51.30 4.91 -0.83
C SER A 5 50.50 3.73 -0.27
N PHE A 6 51.16 2.74 0.33
CA PHE A 6 50.52 1.57 0.93
C PHE A 6 49.63 1.94 2.13
N PHE A 7 50.13 2.77 3.05
CA PHE A 7 49.31 3.27 4.16
C PHE A 7 48.16 4.16 3.69
N SER A 8 48.39 4.95 2.64
CA SER A 8 47.34 5.78 2.04
C SER A 8 46.23 4.95 1.39
N THR A 9 46.56 3.89 0.66
CA THR A 9 45.54 3.02 0.05
C THR A 9 44.76 2.24 1.09
N ILE A 10 45.41 1.74 2.15
CA ILE A 10 44.71 1.03 3.25
C ILE A 10 43.70 1.96 3.93
N PHE A 11 44.08 3.22 4.16
CA PHE A 11 43.22 4.22 4.79
C PHE A 11 42.00 4.56 3.91
N PHE A 12 42.21 4.75 2.60
CA PHE A 12 41.12 4.94 1.65
C PHE A 12 40.17 3.75 1.60
N LEU A 13 40.68 2.52 1.63
CA LEU A 13 39.84 1.32 1.62
C LEU A 13 38.96 1.23 2.87
N VAL A 14 39.53 1.50 4.04
CA VAL A 14 38.79 1.52 5.32
C VAL A 14 37.73 2.61 5.32
N MET A 15 38.06 3.80 4.81
CA MET A 15 37.09 4.90 4.69
C MET A 15 35.93 4.53 3.76
N ILE A 16 36.22 3.91 2.60
CA ILE A 16 35.18 3.45 1.67
C ILE A 16 34.30 2.38 2.32
N MET A 17 34.88 1.40 3.04
CA MET A 17 34.12 0.37 3.75
C MET A 17 33.25 0.94 4.87
N ALA A 18 33.75 1.96 5.59
CA ALA A 18 32.98 2.66 6.62
C ALA A 18 31.79 3.41 6.00
N ILE A 19 32.02 4.18 4.92
CA ILE A 19 30.95 4.88 4.20
C ILE A 19 29.93 3.89 3.64
N ALA A 20 30.38 2.80 3.02
CA ALA A 20 29.49 1.76 2.50
C ALA A 20 28.62 1.13 3.61
N SER A 21 29.21 0.83 4.77
CA SER A 21 28.46 0.33 5.93
C SER A 21 27.44 1.34 6.46
N MET A 22 27.80 2.63 6.54
CA MET A 22 26.85 3.67 6.96
C MET A 22 25.67 3.78 6.00
N VAL A 23 25.91 3.69 4.69
CA VAL A 23 24.84 3.71 3.68
C VAL A 23 23.94 2.49 3.79
N VAL A 24 24.49 1.30 4.04
CA VAL A 24 23.68 0.07 4.24
C VAL A 24 22.82 0.18 5.50
N ASN A 25 23.38 0.68 6.62
CA ASN A 25 22.62 0.87 7.85
C ASN A 25 21.50 1.91 7.69
N ALA A 26 21.74 3.00 6.94
CA ALA A 26 20.72 4.00 6.66
C ALA A 26 19.56 3.42 5.81
N ARG A 27 19.86 2.54 4.85
CA ARG A 27 18.81 1.83 4.07
C ARG A 27 18.00 0.87 4.93
N CYS A 28 18.66 0.14 5.83
CA CYS A 28 17.99 -0.78 6.76
C CYS A 28 17.00 -0.05 7.70
N LEU A 29 17.26 1.23 8.01
CA LEU A 29 16.32 2.05 8.80
C LEU A 29 15.09 2.48 8.00
N LEU A 30 15.16 2.51 6.66
CA LEU A 30 14.06 2.85 5.76
C LEU A 30 13.15 1.66 5.45
N ASP A 31 13.72 0.45 5.47
CA ASP A 31 12.99 -0.81 5.27
C ASP A 31 12.48 -1.33 6.63
N ASN A 32 11.24 -0.99 7.02
CA ASN A 32 10.69 -1.43 8.30
C ASN A 32 10.15 -2.87 8.21
N THR A 33 10.62 -3.73 9.12
CA THR A 33 10.05 -5.07 9.36
C THR A 33 9.50 -5.15 10.78
N GLY A 34 8.19 -4.93 10.93
CA GLY A 34 7.46 -5.25 12.16
C GLY A 34 7.46 -4.21 13.29
N GLY A 35 7.93 -2.98 13.08
CA GLY A 35 7.92 -1.89 14.08
C GLY A 35 6.88 -0.80 13.85
N LEU A 36 6.86 0.21 14.72
CA LEU A 36 6.17 1.50 14.49
C LEU A 36 7.12 2.45 13.76
N THR A 37 6.72 2.91 12.58
CA THR A 37 7.50 3.86 11.78
C THR A 37 6.67 5.08 11.41
N LEU A 38 7.31 6.25 11.43
CA LEU A 38 6.65 7.49 11.03
C LEU A 38 6.59 7.61 9.50
N LEU A 39 7.74 7.41 8.82
CA LEU A 39 7.90 7.42 7.37
C LEU A 39 8.68 6.16 6.94
N GLY A 40 8.14 5.37 6.01
CA GLY A 40 8.86 4.22 5.44
C GLY A 40 8.51 4.00 3.97
N ASP A 41 9.49 3.66 3.14
CA ASP A 41 9.32 3.56 1.68
C ASP A 41 8.97 2.15 1.19
N LYS A 42 9.37 1.14 1.97
CA LYS A 42 9.12 -0.29 1.74
C LYS A 42 8.95 -0.96 3.08
N ASN A 43 7.71 -1.24 3.45
CA ASN A 43 7.41 -1.79 4.77
C ASN A 43 6.82 -3.19 4.64
N THR A 44 7.27 -4.10 5.51
CA THR A 44 6.69 -5.44 5.64
C THR A 44 6.17 -5.62 7.07
N GLY A 45 4.85 -5.65 7.22
CA GLY A 45 4.19 -5.65 8.52
C GLY A 45 4.37 -4.34 9.29
N GLY A 46 4.15 -4.39 10.61
CA GLY A 46 4.30 -3.23 11.48
C GLY A 46 3.14 -2.22 11.40
N THR A 47 3.37 -1.03 11.92
CA THR A 47 2.44 0.10 11.86
C THR A 47 3.17 1.32 11.30
N ASN A 48 2.66 1.90 10.21
CA ASN A 48 3.25 3.09 9.60
C ASN A 48 2.25 4.25 9.60
N LEU A 49 2.71 5.45 9.96
CA LEU A 49 1.88 6.65 9.80
C LEU A 49 1.82 7.07 8.32
N LEU A 50 2.99 7.17 7.68
CA LEU A 50 3.17 7.43 6.26
C LEU A 50 4.01 6.29 5.67
N GLY A 51 3.43 5.49 4.79
CA GLY A 51 4.10 4.34 4.21
C GLY A 51 3.90 4.21 2.71
N ASP A 52 4.98 4.03 1.96
CA ASP A 52 4.90 3.58 0.57
C ASP A 52 5.23 2.08 0.46
N ASN A 53 4.67 1.43 -0.56
CA ASN A 53 4.90 0.02 -0.89
C ASN A 53 4.83 -0.92 0.34
N ASN A 54 3.68 -0.97 0.98
CA ASN A 54 3.50 -1.73 2.22
C ASN A 54 2.97 -3.13 1.94
N THR A 55 3.56 -4.16 2.55
CA THR A 55 3.05 -5.53 2.53
C THR A 55 2.59 -5.94 3.93
N GLY A 56 1.28 -6.06 4.12
CA GLY A 56 0.66 -6.31 5.43
C GLY A 56 0.79 -5.12 6.40
N GLY A 57 0.50 -5.36 7.68
CA GLY A 57 0.56 -4.33 8.72
C GLY A 57 -0.61 -3.35 8.71
N ILE A 58 -0.43 -2.23 9.41
CA ILE A 58 -1.40 -1.14 9.53
C ILE A 58 -0.77 0.14 8.99
N ASN A 59 -1.39 0.80 8.01
CA ASN A 59 -0.94 2.08 7.47
C ASN A 59 -2.03 3.13 7.68
N VAL A 60 -1.68 4.29 8.22
CA VAL A 60 -2.66 5.40 8.34
C VAL A 60 -2.81 6.09 7.00
N LEU A 61 -1.70 6.54 6.42
CA LEU A 61 -1.64 7.02 5.04
C LEU A 61 -0.64 6.17 4.29
N GLY A 62 -1.04 5.57 3.17
CA GLY A 62 -0.07 4.85 2.36
C GLY A 62 -0.40 4.71 0.89
N SER A 63 0.65 4.48 0.11
CA SER A 63 0.54 4.18 -1.31
C SER A 63 1.06 2.77 -1.60
N GLY A 64 0.42 2.05 -2.52
CA GLY A 64 0.86 0.70 -2.89
C GLY A 64 0.79 -0.31 -1.74
N ASN A 65 -0.38 -0.44 -1.12
CA ASN A 65 -0.59 -1.39 -0.01
C ASN A 65 -1.00 -2.77 -0.57
N THR A 66 -0.36 -3.84 -0.09
CA THR A 66 -0.70 -5.23 -0.40
C THR A 66 -1.05 -5.96 0.89
N ALA A 67 -2.30 -6.39 1.03
CA ALA A 67 -2.88 -6.91 2.27
C ALA A 67 -2.77 -5.92 3.47
N GLY A 68 -3.23 -6.34 4.65
CA GLY A 68 -3.20 -5.52 5.86
C GLY A 68 -4.38 -4.53 5.94
N VAL A 69 -4.20 -3.48 6.75
CA VAL A 69 -5.20 -2.44 7.00
C VAL A 69 -4.66 -1.09 6.59
N SER A 70 -5.43 -0.32 5.81
CA SER A 70 -5.13 1.07 5.47
C SER A 70 -6.27 2.00 5.87
N VAL A 71 -5.97 3.12 6.50
CA VAL A 71 -6.99 4.16 6.74
C VAL A 71 -7.20 4.97 5.48
N ALA A 72 -6.14 5.46 4.86
CA ALA A 72 -6.16 6.17 3.58
C ALA A 72 -5.11 5.60 2.62
N GLY A 73 -5.57 4.84 1.63
CA GLY A 73 -4.75 4.13 0.66
C GLY A 73 -5.02 4.54 -0.78
N SER A 74 -4.01 4.95 -1.55
CA SER A 74 -4.23 5.34 -2.95
C SER A 74 -4.32 4.15 -3.92
N SER A 75 -3.50 3.13 -3.72
CA SER A 75 -3.46 1.91 -4.54
C SER A 75 -3.35 0.70 -3.62
N ASN A 76 -4.39 -0.12 -3.55
CA ASN A 76 -4.46 -1.23 -2.60
C ASN A 76 -4.78 -2.56 -3.30
N THR A 77 -4.13 -3.63 -2.89
CA THR A 77 -4.40 -5.01 -3.35
C THR A 77 -4.75 -5.88 -2.15
N GLY A 78 -6.00 -6.30 -2.05
CA GLY A 78 -6.53 -7.04 -0.88
C GLY A 78 -6.61 -6.19 0.39
N GLY A 79 -6.73 -6.86 1.53
CA GLY A 79 -6.76 -6.22 2.85
C GLY A 79 -8.08 -5.49 3.16
N THR A 80 -8.01 -4.56 4.11
CA THR A 80 -9.12 -3.72 4.54
C THR A 80 -8.73 -2.25 4.44
N ASN A 81 -9.49 -1.46 3.66
CA ASN A 81 -9.24 -0.03 3.49
C ASN A 81 -10.44 0.79 3.93
N LEU A 82 -10.22 1.84 4.72
CA LEU A 82 -11.30 2.76 5.07
C LEU A 82 -11.59 3.72 3.92
N LEU A 83 -10.55 4.37 3.39
CA LEU A 83 -10.59 5.25 2.23
C LEU A 83 -9.62 4.72 1.17
N GLY A 84 -10.13 4.14 0.09
CA GLY A 84 -9.35 3.55 -0.99
C GLY A 84 -9.54 4.31 -2.30
N GLY A 85 -8.45 4.73 -2.94
CA GLY A 85 -8.50 5.32 -4.28
C GLY A 85 -8.77 4.25 -5.34
N THR A 86 -7.75 3.44 -5.62
CA THR A 86 -7.79 2.30 -6.53
C THR A 86 -7.59 1.01 -5.75
N ASN A 87 -8.54 0.07 -5.82
CA ASN A 87 -8.50 -1.16 -5.04
C ASN A 87 -8.69 -2.39 -5.92
N THR A 88 -7.91 -3.44 -5.67
CA THR A 88 -8.10 -4.77 -6.28
C THR A 88 -8.38 -5.79 -5.17
N GLY A 89 -9.62 -6.27 -5.08
CA GLY A 89 -10.08 -7.15 -4.02
C GLY A 89 -10.15 -6.49 -2.65
N GLY A 90 -10.26 -7.30 -1.59
CA GLY A 90 -10.32 -6.83 -0.21
C GLY A 90 -11.69 -6.28 0.19
N VAL A 91 -11.70 -5.54 1.30
CA VAL A 91 -12.86 -4.86 1.87
C VAL A 91 -12.58 -3.36 1.93
N ASN A 92 -13.39 -2.55 1.26
CA ASN A 92 -13.27 -1.09 1.28
C ASN A 92 -14.53 -0.46 1.85
N LEU A 93 -14.39 0.48 2.79
CA LEU A 93 -15.56 1.24 3.26
C LEU A 93 -15.96 2.28 2.21
N LEU A 94 -15.03 3.14 1.80
CA LEU A 94 -15.17 4.07 0.68
C LEU A 94 -14.12 3.75 -0.38
N GLY A 95 -14.54 3.43 -1.61
CA GLY A 95 -13.64 3.08 -2.72
C GLY A 95 -13.96 3.84 -4.01
N GLY A 96 -12.98 4.50 -4.63
CA GLY A 96 -13.23 5.29 -5.86
C GLY A 96 -13.17 4.51 -7.18
N THR A 97 -12.31 3.50 -7.26
CA THR A 97 -12.22 2.58 -8.41
C THR A 97 -11.83 1.21 -7.89
N ASN A 98 -12.69 0.22 -8.07
CA ASN A 98 -12.51 -1.08 -7.44
C ASN A 98 -12.66 -2.22 -8.43
N THR A 99 -11.79 -3.23 -8.35
CA THR A 99 -11.90 -4.48 -9.11
C THR A 99 -12.08 -5.64 -8.14
N GLY A 100 -13.27 -6.23 -8.10
CA GLY A 100 -13.65 -7.26 -7.14
C GLY A 100 -13.72 -6.76 -5.68
N GLY A 101 -13.79 -7.70 -4.73
CA GLY A 101 -13.88 -7.39 -3.30
C GLY A 101 -15.27 -6.97 -2.84
N ILE A 102 -15.32 -6.36 -1.66
CA ILE A 102 -16.53 -5.85 -1.02
C ILE A 102 -16.35 -4.34 -0.81
N ASN A 103 -17.26 -3.53 -1.33
CA ASN A 103 -17.28 -2.08 -1.13
C ASN A 103 -18.60 -1.68 -0.46
N VAL A 104 -18.51 -0.93 0.64
CA VAL A 104 -19.74 -0.41 1.30
C VAL A 104 -20.27 0.78 0.52
N VAL A 105 -19.42 1.76 0.24
CA VAL A 105 -19.65 2.87 -0.67
C VAL A 105 -18.57 2.81 -1.73
N GLY A 106 -18.94 2.72 -3.01
CA GLY A 106 -17.92 2.86 -4.04
C GLY A 106 -18.45 3.08 -5.44
N ASP A 107 -17.60 3.68 -6.24
CA ASP A 107 -17.88 4.07 -7.62
C ASP A 107 -16.96 3.32 -8.58
N ASN A 108 -17.35 3.25 -9.86
CA ASN A 108 -16.54 2.63 -10.92
C ASN A 108 -16.03 1.21 -10.58
N ASN A 109 -16.90 0.39 -10.00
CA ASN A 109 -16.59 -0.98 -9.57
C ASN A 109 -16.70 -1.97 -10.74
N THR A 110 -15.77 -2.90 -10.84
CA THR A 110 -15.85 -4.06 -11.75
C THR A 110 -15.90 -5.35 -10.95
N GLY A 111 -17.05 -6.02 -10.96
CA GLY A 111 -17.30 -7.21 -10.16
C GLY A 111 -17.41 -6.93 -8.65
N GLY A 112 -17.39 -7.98 -7.84
CA GLY A 112 -17.46 -7.88 -6.38
C GLY A 112 -18.86 -7.65 -5.83
N VAL A 113 -18.94 -7.16 -4.60
CA VAL A 113 -20.18 -6.81 -3.89
C VAL A 113 -20.13 -5.33 -3.52
N ASN A 114 -21.11 -4.55 -3.98
CA ASN A 114 -21.22 -3.12 -3.71
C ASN A 114 -22.56 -2.81 -3.04
N LEU A 115 -22.54 -2.14 -1.88
CA LEU A 115 -23.75 -1.85 -1.10
C LEU A 115 -24.39 -0.50 -1.40
N LEU A 116 -23.59 0.49 -1.75
CA LEU A 116 -23.98 1.86 -2.07
C LEU A 116 -22.98 2.40 -3.08
N GLY A 117 -23.44 3.30 -3.95
CA GLY A 117 -22.56 4.00 -4.87
C GLY A 117 -23.29 4.44 -6.12
N ASP A 118 -22.61 5.25 -6.88
CA ASP A 118 -23.13 5.86 -8.08
C ASP A 118 -22.09 5.76 -9.18
N ASN A 119 -22.57 5.38 -10.38
CA ASN A 119 -21.83 5.40 -11.64
C ASN A 119 -21.03 4.14 -11.99
N LYS A 120 -21.37 3.61 -13.17
CA LYS A 120 -20.52 2.76 -14.03
C LYS A 120 -20.04 1.46 -13.38
N ASN A 121 -20.77 0.87 -12.45
CA ASN A 121 -20.37 -0.46 -11.99
C ASN A 121 -20.76 -1.52 -13.03
N THR A 122 -19.86 -2.50 -13.20
CA THR A 122 -20.00 -3.55 -14.20
C THR A 122 -19.90 -4.92 -13.55
N GLY A 123 -20.95 -5.73 -13.68
CA GLY A 123 -20.98 -7.07 -13.07
C GLY A 123 -21.14 -7.07 -11.54
N GLY A 124 -20.92 -8.23 -10.92
CA GLY A 124 -21.00 -8.40 -9.46
C GLY A 124 -22.42 -8.39 -8.89
N VAL A 125 -22.51 -8.18 -7.58
CA VAL A 125 -23.77 -8.00 -6.83
C VAL A 125 -23.81 -6.58 -6.31
N ASN A 126 -24.87 -5.86 -6.61
CA ASN A 126 -24.99 -4.45 -6.29
C ASN A 126 -26.33 -4.21 -5.60
N ALA A 127 -26.32 -3.54 -4.46
CA ALA A 127 -27.52 -3.11 -3.75
C ALA A 127 -27.57 -1.58 -3.77
N LEU A 128 -28.74 -0.97 -3.95
CA LEU A 128 -28.91 0.48 -3.86
C LEU A 128 -27.96 1.30 -4.78
N VAL A 129 -27.46 0.70 -5.86
CA VAL A 129 -26.57 1.32 -6.84
C VAL A 129 -27.35 1.71 -8.09
N ASP A 130 -27.09 2.92 -8.58
CA ASP A 130 -27.64 3.43 -9.84
C ASP A 130 -26.60 3.33 -10.98
N ASN A 131 -27.07 3.21 -12.24
CA ASN A 131 -26.23 3.15 -13.46
C ASN A 131 -25.31 1.92 -13.58
N ASN A 132 -25.80 0.74 -13.21
CA ASN A 132 -25.08 -0.52 -13.41
C ASN A 132 -25.28 -1.17 -14.77
N SER A 133 -24.22 -1.81 -15.25
CA SER A 133 -24.23 -2.65 -16.44
C SER A 133 -23.86 -4.10 -16.10
N GLY A 134 -24.77 -5.03 -16.36
CA GLY A 134 -24.58 -6.44 -16.00
C GLY A 134 -24.55 -6.70 -14.47
N GLY A 135 -24.42 -7.98 -14.10
CA GLY A 135 -24.47 -8.41 -12.70
C GLY A 135 -25.89 -8.51 -12.13
N ILE A 136 -25.98 -8.63 -10.81
CA ILE A 136 -27.24 -8.71 -10.06
C ILE A 136 -27.48 -7.36 -9.37
N ASN A 137 -28.65 -6.76 -9.59
CA ASN A 137 -29.09 -5.59 -8.83
C ASN A 137 -30.13 -6.04 -7.79
N VAL A 138 -29.85 -5.76 -6.51
CA VAL A 138 -30.74 -6.03 -5.39
C VAL A 138 -31.61 -4.79 -5.17
N PRO A 139 -32.94 -4.90 -5.36
CA PRO A 139 -33.85 -3.78 -5.17
C PRO A 139 -33.77 -3.19 -3.76
N LYS A 140 -34.02 -1.88 -3.65
CA LYS A 140 -34.19 -1.21 -2.36
C LYS A 140 -35.44 -1.83 -1.69
N VAL A 141 -35.29 -2.45 -0.52
CA VAL A 141 -36.41 -2.94 0.31
C VAL A 141 -37.16 -1.79 0.95
#